data_AF-A0A3N2RKX7-F1
#
_entry.id   AF-A0A3N2RKX7-F1
#
_cell.length_a   1.000
_cell.length_b   1.000
_cell.length_c   1.000
_cell.angle_alpha   90.00
_cell.angle_beta   90.00
_cell.angle_gamma   90.00
#
_symmetry.space_group_name_H-M   'P 1'
#
loop_
_entity.id
_entity.type
_entity.pdbx_description
1 polymer ?
#
loop_
_entity_poly.entity_id
_entity_poly.type
_entity_poly.pdbx_seq_one_letter_code
_entity_poly.pdbx_strand_id
1 'polypeptide(L)'
;MTENQSRLAEAAALLAQFRDKRDAEPYLLERSADALSAVDLDGESEATRAPTERLVLQAWLQLLHQIDDAKAIGFDPTRVPPRHVSPPQEDGRVLLPGVAPEQIRDPSLRETYRQALETHRRDQIDFNRQINLKKTDDYVTPFVEDFLRGYARGRPEQQVKEEIGNRVSFARTLALLKAISPSP
;
A
#
# COMPACT_ATOMS: atom_id res chain seq x y z
N MET A 1 -20.02 21.18 9.15
CA MET A 1 -19.21 20.24 8.35
C MET A 1 -20.20 19.32 7.65
N THR A 2 -20.15 19.23 6.32
CA THR A 2 -21.01 18.31 5.56
C THR A 2 -20.56 16.86 5.74
N GLU A 3 -21.39 15.89 5.35
CA GLU A 3 -21.00 14.48 5.38
C GLU A 3 -19.78 14.22 4.50
N ASN A 4 -19.76 14.76 3.27
CA ASN A 4 -18.60 14.67 2.37
C ASN A 4 -17.33 15.29 2.96
N GLN A 5 -17.43 16.44 3.62
CA GLN A 5 -16.28 17.02 4.34
C GLN A 5 -15.78 16.11 5.47
N SER A 6 -16.70 15.40 6.14
CA SER A 6 -16.35 14.44 7.19
C SER A 6 -15.64 13.21 6.63
N ARG A 7 -16.11 12.68 5.50
CA ARG A 7 -15.48 11.56 4.79
C ARG A 7 -14.08 11.91 4.29
N LEU A 8 -13.93 13.08 3.68
CA LEU A 8 -12.62 13.58 3.25
C LEU A 8 -11.66 13.80 4.42
N ALA A 9 -12.14 14.32 5.54
CA ALA A 9 -11.34 14.48 6.75
C ALA A 9 -10.93 13.12 7.36
N GLU A 10 -11.84 12.14 7.40
CA GLU A 10 -11.54 10.78 7.84
C GLU A 10 -10.46 10.14 6.95
N ALA A 11 -10.63 10.19 5.63
CA ALA A 11 -9.66 9.66 4.67
C ALA A 11 -8.28 10.30 4.87
N ALA A 12 -8.21 11.63 5.03
CA ALA A 12 -6.96 12.35 5.27
C ALA A 12 -6.32 11.96 6.61
N ALA A 13 -7.12 11.79 7.67
CA ALA A 13 -6.61 11.36 8.98
C ALA A 13 -6.05 9.94 8.94
N LEU A 14 -6.68 9.02 8.19
CA LEU A 14 -6.19 7.66 7.99
C LEU A 14 -4.85 7.64 7.22
N LEU A 15 -4.73 8.45 6.16
CA LEU A 15 -3.48 8.61 5.41
C LEU A 15 -2.36 9.23 6.27
N ALA A 16 -2.68 10.18 7.14
CA ALA A 16 -1.72 10.75 8.07
C ALA A 16 -1.27 9.71 9.10
N GLN A 17 -2.19 8.93 9.67
CA GLN A 17 -1.87 7.84 10.59
C GLN A 17 -0.99 6.77 9.95
N PHE A 18 -1.23 6.45 8.67
CA PHE A 18 -0.39 5.52 7.93
C PHE A 18 1.05 6.05 7.77
N ARG A 19 1.19 7.32 7.38
CA ARG A 19 2.51 7.95 7.18
C ARG A 19 3.31 8.05 8.48
N ASP A 20 2.66 8.41 9.58
CA ASP A 20 3.35 8.74 10.83
C ASP A 20 3.82 7.49 11.61
N LYS A 21 3.32 6.30 11.26
CA LYS A 21 3.70 5.04 11.90
C LYS A 21 4.48 4.15 10.93
N ARG A 22 5.73 3.85 11.28
CA ARG A 22 6.61 2.99 10.45
C ARG A 22 6.04 1.58 10.24
N ASP A 23 5.32 1.08 11.24
CA ASP A 23 4.59 -0.20 11.21
C ASP A 23 3.09 -0.02 10.97
N ALA A 24 2.69 1.08 10.32
CA ALA A 24 1.29 1.29 9.98
C ALA A 24 0.76 0.12 9.17
N GLU A 25 -0.37 -0.39 9.63
CA GLU A 25 -1.05 -1.51 9.01
C GLU A 25 -1.68 -1.07 7.68
N PRO A 26 -1.48 -1.83 6.58
CA PRO A 26 -2.08 -1.53 5.28
C PRO A 26 -3.61 -1.36 5.30
N TYR A 27 -4.32 -1.91 6.30
CA TYR A 27 -5.77 -1.71 6.45
C TYR A 27 -6.17 -0.24 6.57
N LEU A 28 -5.29 0.65 7.05
CA LEU A 28 -5.57 2.09 7.14
C LEU A 28 -5.78 2.71 5.76
N LEU A 29 -5.07 2.21 4.75
CA LEU A 29 -5.19 2.64 3.35
C LEU A 29 -6.50 2.12 2.74
N GLU A 30 -6.90 0.88 3.07
CA GLU A 30 -8.20 0.32 2.66
C GLU A 30 -9.36 1.14 3.24
N ARG A 31 -9.31 1.44 4.54
CA ARG A 31 -10.33 2.31 5.18
C ARG A 31 -10.35 3.72 4.60
N SER A 32 -9.20 4.25 4.18
CA SER A 32 -9.15 5.54 3.49
C SER A 32 -9.89 5.46 2.15
N ALA A 33 -9.69 4.38 1.39
CA ALA A 33 -10.44 4.12 0.16
C ALA A 33 -11.95 3.98 0.41
N ASP A 34 -12.35 3.26 1.47
CA ASP A 34 -13.76 3.14 1.84
C ASP A 34 -14.38 4.51 2.13
N ALA A 35 -13.69 5.36 2.89
CA ALA A 35 -14.15 6.72 3.20
C ALA A 35 -14.27 7.58 1.92
N LEU A 36 -13.31 7.47 0.99
CA LEU A 36 -13.34 8.20 -0.28
C LEU A 36 -14.43 7.71 -1.23
N SER A 37 -14.66 6.40 -1.30
CA SER A 37 -15.73 5.81 -2.12
C SER A 37 -17.14 6.15 -1.60
N ALA A 38 -17.26 6.47 -0.31
CA ALA A 38 -18.51 6.89 0.32
C ALA A 38 -18.83 8.39 0.15
N VAL A 39 -18.01 9.17 -0.58
CA VAL A 39 -18.30 10.58 -0.86
C VAL A 39 -19.41 10.67 -1.92
N ASP A 40 -20.54 11.26 -1.55
CA ASP A 40 -21.70 11.43 -2.43
C ASP A 40 -21.60 12.75 -3.21
N LEU A 41 -21.11 12.67 -4.45
CA LEU A 41 -21.03 13.82 -5.36
C LEU A 41 -22.37 14.16 -6.03
N ASP A 42 -23.34 13.25 -6.03
CA ASP A 42 -24.65 13.49 -6.65
C ASP A 42 -25.60 14.25 -5.71
N GLY A 43 -25.39 14.13 -4.40
CA GLY A 43 -26.05 14.95 -3.38
C GLY A 43 -25.49 16.37 -3.22
N GLU A 44 -24.38 16.71 -3.88
CA GLU A 44 -23.78 18.05 -3.83
C GLU A 44 -24.50 19.07 -4.70
N SER A 45 -24.54 20.32 -4.25
CA SER A 45 -25.04 21.43 -5.06
C SER A 45 -24.12 21.71 -6.25
N GLU A 46 -24.64 22.30 -7.33
CA GLU A 46 -23.84 22.65 -8.51
C GLU A 46 -22.62 23.52 -8.16
N ALA A 47 -22.78 24.45 -7.21
CA ALA A 47 -21.71 25.32 -6.75
C ALA A 47 -20.59 24.59 -5.97
N THR A 48 -20.91 23.46 -5.32
CA THR A 48 -19.98 22.71 -4.45
C THR A 48 -19.48 21.41 -5.07
N ARG A 49 -20.18 20.86 -6.06
CA ARG A 49 -19.84 19.59 -6.71
C ARG A 49 -18.43 19.59 -7.30
N ALA A 50 -18.13 20.55 -8.18
CA ALA A 50 -16.83 20.64 -8.84
C ALA A 50 -15.64 20.80 -7.87
N PRO A 51 -15.67 21.70 -6.87
CA PRO A 51 -14.59 21.78 -5.89
C PRO A 51 -14.48 20.52 -5.02
N THR A 52 -15.58 19.92 -4.59
CA THR A 52 -15.56 18.66 -3.82
C THR A 52 -14.95 17.52 -4.64
N GLU A 53 -15.34 17.38 -5.90
CA GLU A 53 -14.82 16.36 -6.80
C GLU A 53 -13.30 16.47 -7.00
N ARG A 54 -12.76 17.70 -7.12
CA ARG A 54 -11.31 17.92 -7.16
C ARG A 54 -10.60 17.52 -5.87
N LEU A 55 -11.22 17.74 -4.71
CA LEU A 55 -10.66 17.30 -3.42
C LEU A 55 -10.63 15.78 -3.33
N VAL A 56 -11.69 15.09 -3.79
CA VAL A 56 -11.74 13.62 -3.85
C VAL A 56 -10.66 13.10 -4.78
N LEU A 57 -10.48 13.68 -5.97
CA LEU A 57 -9.39 13.32 -6.89
C LEU A 57 -8.03 13.44 -6.20
N GLN A 58 -7.75 14.56 -5.54
CA GLN A 58 -6.48 14.77 -4.85
C GLN A 58 -6.24 13.75 -3.74
N ALA A 59 -7.28 13.40 -2.99
CA ALA A 59 -7.20 12.40 -1.94
C ALA A 59 -6.93 10.99 -2.49
N TRP A 60 -7.58 10.61 -3.60
CA TRP A 60 -7.30 9.35 -4.29
C TRP A 60 -5.85 9.28 -4.79
N LEU A 61 -5.36 10.34 -5.42
CA LEU A 61 -3.98 10.40 -5.90
C LEU A 61 -2.98 10.32 -4.74
N GLN A 62 -3.27 10.98 -3.61
CA GLN A 62 -2.44 10.91 -2.41
C GLN A 62 -2.41 9.51 -1.81
N LEU A 63 -3.55 8.81 -1.76
CA LEU A 63 -3.64 7.42 -1.32
C LEU A 63 -2.78 6.52 -2.21
N LEU A 64 -2.92 6.62 -3.53
CA LEU A 64 -2.13 5.83 -4.48
C LEU A 64 -0.63 6.11 -4.36
N HIS A 65 -0.23 7.36 -4.14
CA HIS A 65 1.16 7.72 -3.90
C HIS A 65 1.71 7.10 -2.62
N GLN A 66 0.96 7.11 -1.52
CA GLN A 66 1.40 6.46 -0.29
C GLN A 66 1.55 4.95 -0.43
N ILE A 67 0.66 4.29 -1.21
CA ILE A 67 0.81 2.87 -1.53
C ILE A 67 2.10 2.64 -2.32
N ASP A 68 2.35 3.43 -3.36
CA ASP A 68 3.54 3.30 -4.20
C ASP A 68 4.83 3.53 -3.40
N ASP A 69 4.87 4.56 -2.57
CA ASP A 69 6.03 4.90 -1.73
C ASP A 69 6.30 3.85 -0.65
N ALA A 70 5.26 3.19 -0.14
CA ALA A 70 5.39 2.16 0.89
C ALA A 70 5.90 0.81 0.36
N LYS A 71 5.79 0.58 -0.96
CA LYS A 71 6.24 -0.64 -1.62
C LYS A 71 7.75 -0.62 -1.81
N ALA A 72 8.39 -1.74 -1.52
CA ALA A 72 9.81 -1.90 -1.76
C ALA A 72 10.10 -2.06 -3.26
N ILE A 73 11.06 -1.29 -3.77
CA ILE A 73 11.53 -1.42 -5.16
C ILE A 73 12.10 -2.83 -5.35
N GLY A 74 11.60 -3.56 -6.34
CA GLY A 74 12.06 -4.92 -6.65
C GLY A 74 11.55 -6.01 -5.71
N PHE A 75 10.52 -5.73 -4.90
CA PHE A 75 9.83 -6.78 -4.16
C PHE A 75 9.30 -7.88 -5.10
N ASP A 76 9.68 -9.12 -4.83
CA ASP A 76 9.21 -10.31 -5.54
C ASP A 76 8.29 -11.13 -4.62
N PRO A 77 6.97 -11.17 -4.89
CA PRO A 77 6.01 -11.91 -4.06
C PRO A 77 6.24 -13.43 -4.11
N THR A 78 7.01 -13.94 -5.06
CA THR A 78 7.31 -15.37 -5.19
C THR A 78 8.53 -15.79 -4.36
N ARG A 79 9.36 -14.83 -3.94
CA ARG A 79 10.53 -15.07 -3.08
C ARG A 79 10.14 -15.12 -1.61
N VAL A 80 9.33 -16.12 -1.26
CA VAL A 80 8.82 -16.34 0.10
C VAL A 80 10.00 -16.67 1.04
N PRO A 81 10.19 -15.94 2.16
CA PRO A 81 11.16 -16.31 3.17
C PRO A 81 10.91 -17.72 3.69
N PRO A 82 11.94 -18.49 4.07
CA PRO A 82 11.75 -19.82 4.62
C PRO A 82 10.82 -19.76 5.84
N ARG A 83 10.13 -20.86 6.18
CA ARG A 83 9.27 -20.87 7.38
C ARG A 83 10.07 -20.88 8.67
N HIS A 84 11.24 -21.51 8.64
CA HIS A 84 12.12 -21.68 9.79
C HIS A 84 13.58 -21.46 9.38
N VAL A 85 14.40 -21.04 10.34
CA VAL A 85 15.85 -21.07 10.22
C VAL A 85 16.34 -22.42 10.72
N SER A 86 17.15 -23.10 9.92
CA SER A 86 17.80 -24.34 10.34
C SER A 86 18.94 -24.02 11.31
N PRO A 87 19.00 -24.66 12.48
CA PRO A 87 20.15 -24.53 13.36
C PRO A 87 21.42 -25.12 12.72
N PRO A 88 22.61 -24.65 13.14
CA PRO A 88 23.87 -25.21 12.68
C PRO A 88 24.01 -26.68 13.14
N GLN A 89 24.78 -27.45 12.38
CA GLN A 89 25.16 -28.81 12.78
C GLN A 89 26.26 -28.75 13.84
N GLU A 90 26.18 -29.60 14.86
CA GLU A 90 27.16 -29.67 15.95
C GLU A 90 27.50 -31.13 16.24
N ASP A 91 28.80 -31.47 16.31
CA ASP A 91 29.29 -32.84 16.57
C ASP A 91 28.67 -33.93 15.67
N GLY A 92 28.40 -33.61 14.39
CA GLY A 92 27.75 -34.52 13.45
C GLY A 92 26.26 -34.75 13.71
N ARG A 93 25.65 -34.01 14.64
CA ARG A 93 24.21 -34.04 14.94
C ARG A 93 23.49 -32.88 14.26
N VAL A 94 22.36 -33.20 13.64
CA VAL A 94 21.43 -32.22 13.09
C VAL A 94 20.45 -31.82 14.19
N LEU A 95 20.52 -30.56 14.62
CA LEU A 95 19.53 -29.98 15.53
C LEU A 95 18.22 -29.71 14.75
N LEU A 96 17.08 -29.88 15.41
CA LEU A 96 15.77 -29.64 14.78
C LEU A 96 15.49 -28.13 14.68
N PRO A 97 14.78 -27.66 13.63
CA PRO A 97 14.29 -26.29 13.59
C PRO A 97 13.49 -25.92 14.84
N GLY A 98 13.66 -24.69 15.33
CA GLY A 98 13.01 -24.21 16.55
C GLY A 98 13.79 -24.46 17.85
N VAL A 99 14.96 -25.10 17.77
CA VAL A 99 15.93 -25.17 18.89
C VAL A 99 16.31 -23.77 19.34
N ALA A 100 16.36 -23.57 20.65
CA ALA A 100 16.76 -22.29 21.25
C ALA A 100 18.28 -22.09 21.06
N PRO A 101 18.76 -20.87 20.76
CA PRO A 101 20.20 -20.63 20.57
C PRO A 101 21.07 -21.10 21.75
N GLU A 102 20.54 -21.05 22.97
CA GLU A 102 21.23 -21.45 24.20
C GLU A 102 21.60 -22.94 24.22
N GLN A 103 20.96 -23.76 23.38
CA GLN A 103 21.23 -25.19 23.25
C GLN A 103 22.39 -25.50 22.29
N ILE A 104 22.87 -24.51 21.53
CA ILE A 104 24.07 -24.62 20.68
C ILE A 104 25.29 -24.40 21.57
N ARG A 105 26.20 -25.38 21.66
CA ARG A 105 27.34 -25.33 22.59
C ARG A 105 28.41 -24.37 22.11
N ASP A 106 28.74 -24.43 20.83
CA ASP A 106 29.72 -23.55 20.20
C ASP A 106 29.23 -22.08 20.24
N PRO A 107 29.93 -21.18 20.93
CA PRO A 107 29.51 -19.79 21.08
C PRO A 107 29.51 -19.01 19.75
N SER A 108 30.39 -19.35 18.81
CA SER A 108 30.43 -18.71 17.49
C SER A 108 29.25 -19.15 16.63
N LEU A 109 28.95 -20.46 16.58
CA LEU A 109 27.78 -20.97 15.87
C LEU A 109 26.46 -20.46 16.48
N ARG A 110 26.42 -20.35 17.81
CA ARG A 110 25.28 -19.77 18.54
C ARG A 110 24.98 -18.35 18.09
N GLU A 111 26.01 -17.52 17.99
CA GLU A 111 25.84 -16.11 17.61
C GLU A 111 25.41 -15.97 16.15
N THR A 112 26.03 -16.73 15.24
CA THR A 112 25.58 -16.79 13.84
C THR A 112 24.11 -17.21 13.73
N TYR A 113 23.68 -18.21 14.50
CA TYR A 113 22.29 -18.66 14.49
C TYR A 113 21.32 -17.60 15.05
N ARG A 114 21.68 -16.85 16.11
CA ARG A 114 20.87 -15.71 16.58
C ARG A 114 20.70 -14.65 15.51
N GLN A 115 21.78 -14.29 14.82
CA GLN A 115 21.74 -13.29 13.75
C GLN A 115 20.87 -13.76 12.58
N ALA A 116 20.94 -15.06 12.26
CA ALA A 116 20.08 -15.67 11.25
C ALA A 116 18.60 -15.63 11.66
N LEU A 117 18.27 -15.94 12.91
CA LEU A 117 16.90 -15.84 13.44
C LEU A 117 16.36 -14.41 13.41
N GLU A 118 17.17 -13.43 13.79
CA GLU A 118 16.76 -12.01 13.80
C GLU A 118 16.56 -11.47 12.37
N THR A 119 17.49 -11.79 11.46
CA THR A 119 17.35 -11.46 10.03
C THR A 119 16.09 -12.09 9.46
N HIS A 120 15.88 -13.37 9.73
CA HIS A 120 14.70 -14.11 9.28
C HIS A 120 13.39 -13.50 9.80
N ARG A 121 13.36 -13.08 11.07
CA ARG A 121 12.18 -12.40 11.64
C ARG A 121 11.88 -11.11 10.90
N ARG A 122 12.91 -10.30 10.60
CA ARG A 122 12.76 -9.04 9.84
C ARG A 122 12.27 -9.32 8.43
N ASP A 123 12.90 -10.26 7.73
CA ASP A 123 12.51 -10.65 6.37
C ASP A 123 11.06 -11.13 6.32
N GLN A 124 10.59 -11.89 7.32
CA GLN A 124 9.19 -12.32 7.40
C GLN A 124 8.23 -11.15 7.62
N ILE A 125 8.56 -10.22 8.52
CA ILE A 125 7.74 -9.02 8.78
C ILE A 125 7.65 -8.17 7.52
N ASP A 126 8.79 -7.89 6.89
CA ASP A 126 8.86 -7.10 5.67
C ASP A 126 8.12 -7.78 4.52
N PHE A 127 8.31 -9.08 4.31
CA PHE A 127 7.60 -9.83 3.27
C PHE A 127 6.08 -9.78 3.48
N ASN A 128 5.60 -10.04 4.70
CA ASN A 128 4.18 -10.00 5.01
C ASN A 128 3.59 -8.60 4.79
N ARG A 129 4.31 -7.56 5.20
CA ARG A 129 3.94 -6.16 4.97
C ARG A 129 3.81 -5.88 3.47
N GLN A 130 4.78 -6.28 2.66
CA GLN A 130 4.76 -6.07 1.20
C GLN A 130 3.63 -6.84 0.51
N ILE A 131 3.34 -8.08 0.94
CA ILE A 131 2.18 -8.85 0.46
C ILE A 131 0.86 -8.13 0.79
N ASN A 132 0.72 -7.63 2.01
CA ASN A 132 -0.50 -6.93 2.42
C ASN A 132 -0.64 -5.60 1.66
N LEU A 133 0.44 -4.83 1.47
CA LEU A 133 0.42 -3.64 0.61
C LEU A 133 0.02 -3.96 -0.83
N LYS A 134 0.48 -5.10 -1.38
CA LYS A 134 0.04 -5.54 -2.71
C LYS A 134 -1.47 -5.81 -2.73
N LYS A 135 -2.01 -6.54 -1.76
CA LYS A 135 -3.45 -6.83 -1.67
C LYS A 135 -4.28 -5.56 -1.53
N THR A 136 -3.84 -4.65 -0.66
CA THR A 136 -4.46 -3.34 -0.49
C THR A 136 -4.45 -2.55 -1.80
N ASP A 137 -3.34 -2.56 -2.54
CA ASP A 137 -3.29 -1.91 -3.84
C ASP A 137 -4.25 -2.52 -4.87
N ASP A 138 -4.30 -3.86 -4.93
CA ASP A 138 -5.24 -4.59 -5.77
C ASP A 138 -6.70 -4.28 -5.38
N TYR A 139 -6.98 -4.06 -4.09
CA TYR A 139 -8.30 -3.65 -3.57
C TYR A 139 -8.66 -2.20 -3.93
N VAL A 140 -7.72 -1.26 -3.76
CA VAL A 140 -7.94 0.18 -3.94
C VAL A 140 -8.06 0.55 -5.42
N THR A 141 -7.26 -0.07 -6.29
CA THR A 141 -7.13 0.30 -7.70
C THR A 141 -8.48 0.39 -8.44
N PRO A 142 -9.40 -0.60 -8.35
CA PRO A 142 -10.69 -0.53 -9.02
C PRO A 142 -11.53 0.70 -8.63
N PHE A 143 -11.55 1.08 -7.34
CA PHE A 143 -12.30 2.26 -6.89
C PHE A 143 -11.76 3.56 -7.51
N VAL A 144 -10.42 3.67 -7.60
CA VAL A 144 -9.81 4.85 -8.21
C VAL A 144 -10.08 4.90 -9.71
N GLU A 145 -9.98 3.76 -10.40
CA GLU A 145 -10.30 3.69 -11.83
C GLU A 145 -11.74 4.08 -12.11
N ASP A 146 -12.70 3.55 -11.34
CA ASP A 146 -14.12 3.88 -11.49
C ASP A 146 -14.38 5.37 -11.24
N PHE A 147 -13.80 5.93 -10.18
CA PHE A 147 -13.85 7.37 -9.91
C PHE A 147 -13.26 8.18 -11.07
N LEU A 148 -12.08 7.81 -11.57
CA LEU A 148 -11.40 8.52 -12.65
C LEU A 148 -12.14 8.43 -13.98
N ARG A 149 -12.82 7.31 -14.29
CA ARG A 149 -13.68 7.21 -15.47
C ARG A 149 -14.87 8.16 -15.38
N GLY A 150 -15.46 8.30 -14.19
CA GLY A 150 -16.50 9.30 -13.92
C GLY A 150 -15.95 10.73 -14.07
N TYR A 151 -14.79 10.98 -13.47
CA TYR A 151 -14.11 12.27 -13.49
C TYR A 151 -13.72 12.69 -14.91
N ALA A 152 -13.19 11.80 -15.72
CA ALA A 152 -12.76 12.13 -17.08
C ALA A 152 -13.93 12.40 -18.03
N ARG A 153 -15.15 11.96 -17.69
CA ARG A 153 -16.32 12.09 -18.56
C ARG A 153 -16.65 13.55 -18.80
N GLY A 154 -16.58 13.98 -20.07
CA GLY A 154 -16.88 15.36 -20.47
C GLY A 154 -15.76 16.35 -20.17
N ARG A 155 -14.57 15.90 -19.74
CA ARG A 155 -13.39 16.74 -19.54
C ARG A 155 -12.35 16.51 -20.65
N PRO A 156 -11.62 17.55 -21.09
CA PRO A 156 -10.50 17.38 -22.02
C PRO A 156 -9.42 16.46 -21.43
N GLU A 157 -8.95 15.48 -22.21
CA GLU A 157 -7.93 14.53 -21.79
C GLU A 157 -6.66 15.22 -21.26
N GLN A 158 -6.25 16.32 -21.90
CA GLN A 158 -5.09 17.10 -21.49
C GLN A 158 -5.25 17.71 -20.09
N GLN A 159 -6.46 18.20 -19.75
CA GLN A 159 -6.74 18.73 -18.42
C GLN A 159 -6.63 17.62 -17.37
N VAL A 160 -7.21 16.45 -17.63
CA VAL A 160 -7.16 15.30 -16.71
C VAL A 160 -5.71 14.83 -16.52
N LYS A 161 -4.92 14.79 -17.61
CA LYS A 161 -3.48 14.48 -17.56
C LYS A 161 -2.69 15.46 -16.70
N GLU A 162 -2.96 16.76 -16.82
CA GLU A 162 -2.28 17.78 -16.01
C GLU A 162 -2.62 17.67 -14.52
N GLU A 163 -3.88 17.37 -14.20
CA GLU A 163 -4.33 17.21 -12.81
C GLU A 163 -3.77 15.93 -12.15
N ILE A 164 -3.58 14.85 -12.92
CA ILE A 164 -2.96 13.60 -12.46
C ILE A 164 -1.41 13.68 -12.47
N GLY A 165 -0.85 14.35 -13.47
CA GLY A 165 0.47 14.10 -14.06
C GLY A 165 1.71 14.33 -13.20
N ASN A 166 1.58 14.73 -11.93
CA ASN A 166 2.71 14.96 -11.03
C ASN A 166 2.54 14.33 -9.63
N ARG A 167 1.49 13.52 -9.43
CA ARG A 167 1.06 13.11 -8.08
C ARG A 167 1.14 11.61 -7.78
N VAL A 168 1.35 10.78 -8.80
CA VAL A 168 1.56 9.33 -8.66
C VAL A 168 2.71 8.89 -9.57
N SER A 169 3.24 7.69 -9.36
CA SER A 169 4.36 7.17 -10.15
C SER A 169 4.02 7.20 -11.65
N PHE A 170 5.00 7.50 -12.51
CA PHE A 170 4.77 7.61 -13.96
C PHE A 170 4.14 6.34 -14.56
N ALA A 171 4.54 5.16 -14.07
CA ALA A 171 3.97 3.88 -14.48
C ALA A 171 2.48 3.78 -14.10
N ARG A 172 2.11 4.22 -12.89
CA ARG A 172 0.72 4.28 -12.42
C ARG A 172 -0.09 5.32 -13.19
N THR A 173 0.47 6.51 -13.46
CA THR A 173 -0.15 7.52 -14.31
C THR A 173 -0.50 6.95 -15.68
N LEU A 174 0.41 6.25 -16.35
CA LEU A 174 0.14 5.64 -17.64
C LEU A 174 -0.95 4.55 -17.57
N ALA A 175 -0.97 3.74 -16.51
CA ALA A 175 -2.01 2.73 -16.31
C ALA A 175 -3.40 3.36 -16.13
N LEU A 176 -3.50 4.38 -15.26
CA LEU A 176 -4.75 5.10 -15.01
C LEU A 176 -5.24 5.84 -16.25
N LEU A 177 -4.34 6.46 -17.01
CA LEU A 177 -4.68 7.13 -18.27
C LEU A 177 -5.19 6.15 -19.34
N LYS A 178 -4.64 4.93 -19.38
CA LYS A 178 -5.18 3.87 -20.25
C LYS A 178 -6.56 3.39 -19.80
N ALA A 179 -6.84 3.37 -18.50
CA ALA A 179 -8.13 2.95 -17.97
C ALA A 179 -9.27 3.94 -18.27
N ILE A 180 -8.95 5.21 -18.51
CA ILE A 180 -9.94 6.26 -18.84
C ILE A 180 -10.09 6.54 -20.34
N SER A 181 -9.13 6.16 -21.17
CA SER A 181 -9.22 6.27 -22.63
C SER A 181 -9.73 4.95 -23.22
N PRO A 182 -10.93 4.89 -23.82
CA PRO A 182 -11.37 3.68 -24.50
C PRO A 182 -10.36 3.33 -25.59
N SER A 183 -9.95 2.06 -25.66
CA SER A 183 -9.18 1.58 -26.82
C SER A 183 -9.98 1.84 -28.10
N PRO A 184 -9.31 2.28 -29.19
CA PRO A 184 -9.97 2.53 -30.47
C PRO A 184 -10.65 1.27 -31.05
#